data_AF-A0A4V3FRH0-F1
#
_entry.id   AF-A0A4V3FRH0-F1
#
_cell.length_a   1.000
_cell.length_b   1.000
_cell.length_c   1.000
_cell.angle_alpha   90.00
_cell.angle_beta   90.00
_cell.angle_gamma   90.00
#
_symmetry.space_group_name_H-M   'P 1'
#
loop_
_entity.id
_entity.type
_entity.pdbx_description
1 polymer ?
#
loop_
_entity_poly.entity_id
_entity_poly.type
_entity_poly.pdbx_seq_one_letter_code
_entity_poly.pdbx_strand_id
1 'polypeptide(L)'
;MARLATALHETGLDPGEVLDECYGVEFPREFFVLAEADPTLLFDVTNQPWKLALPHPPATAAPMAALEREIFSRDGDLLPLGRCLDIDAGFGGLFLCYRLTDLAADRTTVYSVEQHPTATSPIVPRADSLLAALHEHHTAHLARTAAEDRRTAASGEDTRLARKYLTRIAELRRRVSARGRG
;
A
#
# COMPACT_ATOMS: atom_id res chain seq x y z
N MET A 1 8.76 -16.30 8.85
CA MET A 1 7.97 -15.06 8.79
C MET A 1 6.79 -15.11 9.73
N ALA A 2 5.59 -15.57 9.36
CA ALA A 2 4.40 -15.45 10.24
C ALA A 2 4.57 -16.01 11.67
N ARG A 3 5.10 -17.23 11.83
CA ARG A 3 5.37 -17.82 13.17
C ARG A 3 6.43 -17.03 13.96
N LEU A 4 7.41 -16.46 13.27
CA LEU A 4 8.45 -15.63 13.90
C LEU A 4 7.82 -14.33 14.40
N ALA A 5 7.06 -13.62 13.56
CA ALA A 5 6.37 -12.39 13.97
C ALA A 5 5.39 -12.61 15.13
N THR A 6 4.64 -13.72 15.15
CA THR A 6 3.81 -14.07 16.30
C THR A 6 4.64 -14.22 17.58
N ALA A 7 5.74 -14.97 17.53
CA ALA A 7 6.62 -15.13 18.69
C ALA A 7 7.24 -13.80 19.15
N LEU A 8 7.65 -12.93 18.21
CA LEU A 8 8.20 -11.61 18.51
C LEU A 8 7.15 -10.71 19.20
N HIS A 9 5.91 -10.70 18.71
CA HIS A 9 4.81 -10.01 19.39
C HIS A 9 4.51 -10.59 20.78
N GLU A 10 4.55 -11.91 20.95
CA GLU A 10 4.39 -12.56 22.26
C GLU A 10 5.50 -12.18 23.24
N THR A 11 6.70 -11.86 22.76
CA THR A 11 7.79 -11.31 23.57
C THR A 11 7.67 -9.80 23.87
N GLY A 12 6.62 -9.15 23.36
CA GLY A 12 6.30 -7.76 23.64
C GLY A 12 6.87 -6.74 22.65
N LEU A 13 7.46 -7.19 21.53
CA LEU A 13 7.93 -6.29 20.48
C LEU A 13 6.75 -5.58 19.80
N ASP A 14 6.94 -4.29 19.54
CA ASP A 14 5.98 -3.51 18.79
C ASP A 14 6.02 -3.86 17.28
N PRO A 15 4.98 -3.50 16.49
CA PRO A 15 4.95 -3.81 15.06
C PRO A 15 6.14 -3.29 14.24
N GLY A 16 6.77 -2.20 14.66
CA GLY A 16 7.98 -1.65 14.04
C GLY A 16 9.15 -2.59 14.22
N GLU A 17 9.43 -2.95 15.47
CA GLU A 17 10.50 -3.87 15.84
C GLU A 17 10.30 -5.24 15.20
N VAL A 18 9.05 -5.74 15.13
CA VAL A 18 8.75 -7.03 14.47
C VAL A 18 9.08 -7.00 12.97
N LEU A 19 8.77 -5.90 12.27
CA LEU A 19 9.09 -5.78 10.85
C LEU A 19 10.58 -5.61 10.61
N ASP A 20 11.27 -4.87 11.47
CA ASP A 20 12.73 -4.72 11.40
C ASP A 20 13.43 -6.08 11.59
N GLU A 21 13.04 -6.86 12.59
CA GLU A 21 13.57 -8.23 12.79
C GLU A 21 13.24 -9.17 11.61
N CYS A 22 12.09 -8.97 10.97
CA CYS A 22 11.65 -9.81 9.85
C CYS A 22 12.29 -9.48 8.51
N TYR A 23 12.60 -8.21 8.25
CA TYR A 23 13.07 -7.72 6.94
C TYR A 23 14.45 -7.06 6.99
N GLY A 24 15.01 -6.85 8.18
CA GLY A 24 16.29 -6.19 8.43
C GLY A 24 16.30 -4.70 8.09
N VAL A 25 15.12 -4.07 8.02
CA VAL A 25 14.95 -2.66 7.68
C VAL A 25 13.79 -2.04 8.45
N GLU A 26 13.95 -0.78 8.83
CA GLU A 26 12.87 0.02 9.39
C GLU A 26 11.81 0.34 8.33
N PHE A 27 10.54 0.24 8.73
CA PHE A 27 9.43 0.53 7.83
C PHE A 27 8.96 1.97 7.94
N PRO A 28 8.53 2.59 6.81
CA PRO A 28 8.03 3.94 6.82
C PRO A 28 6.79 4.05 7.69
N ARG A 29 6.74 5.09 8.50
CA ARG A 29 5.63 5.33 9.42
C ARG A 29 4.23 5.33 8.81
N GLU A 30 4.12 5.80 7.57
CA GLU A 30 2.87 5.80 6.82
C GLU A 30 2.28 4.40 6.64
N PHE A 31 3.14 3.37 6.59
CA PHE A 31 2.75 1.98 6.52
C PHE A 31 1.95 1.58 7.77
N PHE A 32 2.46 1.85 8.97
CA PHE A 32 1.76 1.54 10.22
C PHE A 32 0.49 2.37 10.40
N VAL A 33 0.50 3.65 10.02
CA VAL A 33 -0.70 4.49 10.06
C VAL A 33 -1.80 3.94 9.15
N LEU A 34 -1.45 3.43 7.97
CA LEU A 34 -2.38 2.76 7.08
C LEU A 34 -2.88 1.44 7.67
N ALA A 35 -1.97 0.62 8.22
CA ALA A 35 -2.28 -0.71 8.77
C ALA A 35 -3.26 -0.61 9.95
N GLU A 36 -3.00 0.32 10.87
CA GLU A 36 -3.88 0.61 12.00
C GLU A 36 -5.25 1.17 11.57
N ALA A 37 -5.28 1.98 10.51
CA ALA A 37 -6.48 2.71 10.11
C ALA A 37 -7.44 1.88 9.26
N ASP A 38 -6.94 0.82 8.63
CA ASP A 38 -7.63 -0.07 7.69
C ASP A 38 -8.68 0.66 6.83
N PRO A 39 -8.26 1.69 6.06
CA PRO A 39 -9.20 2.55 5.37
C PRO A 39 -9.79 1.85 4.14
N THR A 40 -11.09 1.98 3.93
CA THR A 40 -11.70 1.60 2.64
C THR A 40 -11.22 2.54 1.53
N LEU A 41 -10.37 2.03 0.65
CA LEU A 41 -9.77 2.72 -0.50
C LEU A 41 -9.83 1.82 -1.75
N LEU A 42 -9.51 2.37 -2.93
CA LEU A 42 -9.29 1.60 -4.16
C LEU A 42 -7.91 0.92 -4.14
N PHE A 43 -7.65 0.14 -3.08
CA PHE A 43 -6.37 -0.49 -2.82
C PHE A 43 -6.56 -1.78 -2.01
N ASP A 44 -6.23 -2.92 -2.62
CA ASP A 44 -6.20 -4.21 -1.95
C ASP A 44 -4.82 -4.42 -1.32
N VAL A 45 -4.75 -4.47 0.02
CA VAL A 45 -3.50 -4.77 0.71
C VAL A 45 -3.04 -6.21 0.47
N THR A 46 -1.73 -6.39 0.40
CA THR A 46 -1.08 -7.71 0.32
C THR A 46 -1.17 -8.48 1.64
N ASN A 47 -0.85 -9.77 1.66
CA ASN A 47 -0.73 -10.54 2.90
C ASN A 47 0.46 -10.05 3.72
N GLN A 48 1.61 -9.93 3.07
CA GLN A 48 2.88 -9.54 3.63
C GLN A 48 3.27 -8.25 2.93
N PRO A 49 3.64 -7.19 3.66
CA PRO A 49 4.01 -7.14 5.08
C PRO A 49 2.85 -6.98 6.09
N TRP A 50 1.63 -6.65 5.65
CA TRP A 50 0.53 -6.19 6.54
C TRP A 50 0.14 -7.13 7.68
N LYS A 51 0.18 -8.45 7.47
CA LYS A 51 -0.11 -9.42 8.53
C LYS A 51 0.90 -9.44 9.67
N LEU A 52 2.12 -8.97 9.44
CA LEU A 52 3.14 -8.89 10.48
C LEU A 52 3.13 -7.53 11.19
N ALA A 53 2.49 -6.53 10.56
CA ALA A 53 2.33 -5.20 11.11
C ALA A 53 1.28 -5.13 12.23
N LEU A 54 0.58 -6.23 12.50
CA LEU A 54 -0.50 -6.32 13.46
C LEU A 54 -0.35 -7.61 14.28
N PRO A 55 -0.36 -7.55 15.62
CA PRO A 55 -0.25 -8.73 16.49
C PRO A 55 -1.41 -9.72 16.32
N HIS A 56 -2.57 -9.23 15.87
CA HIS A 56 -3.75 -10.03 15.56
C HIS A 56 -4.24 -9.68 14.16
N PRO A 57 -3.62 -10.24 13.10
CA PRO A 57 -4.01 -9.91 11.74
C PRO A 57 -5.44 -10.41 11.46
N PRO A 58 -6.26 -9.65 10.73
CA PRO A 58 -7.59 -10.10 10.32
C PRO A 58 -7.49 -11.38 9.47
N ALA A 59 -8.41 -12.33 9.70
CA ALA A 59 -8.42 -13.64 9.01
C ALA A 59 -8.65 -13.52 7.49
N THR A 60 -9.18 -12.39 7.03
CA THR A 60 -9.45 -12.05 5.64
C THR A 60 -8.19 -11.55 4.95
N ALA A 61 -7.31 -12.47 4.66
CA ALA A 61 -6.31 -12.21 3.66
C ALA A 61 -6.85 -12.58 2.29
N ALA A 62 -6.90 -11.61 1.39
CA ALA A 62 -7.11 -11.91 -0.01
C ALA A 62 -6.06 -12.97 -0.46
N PRO A 63 -6.39 -13.86 -1.40
CA PRO A 63 -5.45 -14.86 -1.92
C PRO A 63 -4.36 -14.20 -2.81
N MET A 64 -3.62 -13.24 -2.25
CA MET A 64 -2.50 -12.54 -2.89
C MET A 64 -1.19 -13.33 -2.81
N ALA A 65 -1.16 -14.45 -2.08
CA ALA A 65 0.07 -15.22 -1.82
C ALA A 65 0.73 -15.78 -3.08
N ALA A 66 -0.04 -16.04 -4.15
CA ALA A 66 0.53 -16.42 -5.43
C ALA A 66 1.22 -15.22 -6.12
N LEU A 67 0.52 -14.09 -6.21
CA LEU A 67 1.03 -12.87 -6.84
C LEU A 67 2.23 -12.28 -6.09
N GLU A 68 2.22 -12.31 -4.75
CA GLU A 68 3.37 -11.91 -3.94
C GLU A 68 4.60 -12.76 -4.23
N ARG A 69 4.42 -14.08 -4.37
CA ARG A 69 5.52 -15.00 -4.72
C ARG A 69 6.05 -14.75 -6.13
N GLU A 70 5.19 -14.41 -7.08
CA GLU A 70 5.60 -14.05 -8.44
C GLU A 70 6.43 -12.76 -8.46
N ILE A 71 5.99 -11.72 -7.73
CA ILE A 71 6.73 -10.46 -7.59
C ILE A 71 8.09 -10.71 -6.92
N PHE A 72 8.11 -11.45 -5.81
CA PHE A 72 9.34 -11.76 -5.08
C PHE A 72 10.31 -12.63 -5.89
N SER A 73 9.80 -13.58 -6.68
CA SER A 73 10.64 -14.43 -7.55
C SER A 73 11.27 -13.64 -8.70
N ARG A 74 10.65 -12.53 -9.10
CA ARG A 74 11.18 -11.63 -10.12
C ARG A 74 12.24 -10.70 -9.56
N ASP A 75 12.04 -10.20 -8.35
CA ASP A 75 13.00 -9.37 -7.65
C ASP A 75 12.83 -9.55 -6.14
N GLY A 76 13.80 -10.20 -5.51
CA GLY A 76 13.78 -10.49 -4.07
C GLY A 76 13.96 -9.24 -3.19
N ASP A 77 14.31 -8.10 -3.80
CA ASP A 77 14.36 -6.81 -3.12
C ASP A 77 12.98 -6.14 -3.05
N LEU A 78 12.00 -6.58 -3.85
CA LEU A 78 10.66 -6.01 -3.84
C LEU A 78 9.82 -6.54 -2.69
N LEU A 79 9.23 -5.60 -1.96
CA LEU A 79 8.23 -5.86 -0.94
C LEU A 79 6.87 -5.35 -1.41
N PRO A 80 5.94 -6.24 -1.84
CA PRO A 80 4.64 -5.83 -2.33
C PRO A 80 3.76 -5.30 -1.19
N LEU A 81 3.17 -4.13 -1.38
CA LEU A 81 2.32 -3.43 -0.40
C LEU A 81 0.84 -3.54 -0.73
N GLY A 82 0.48 -3.75 -1.99
CA GLY A 82 -0.91 -3.88 -2.37
C GLY A 82 -1.14 -3.51 -3.80
N ARG A 83 -2.37 -3.74 -4.26
CA ARG A 83 -2.79 -3.57 -5.64
C ARG A 83 -3.80 -2.45 -5.74
N CYS A 84 -3.53 -1.49 -6.61
CA CYS A 84 -4.48 -0.42 -6.93
C CYS A 84 -5.64 -0.98 -7.77
N LEU A 85 -6.86 -0.71 -7.32
CA LEU A 85 -8.11 -1.09 -8.00
C LEU A 85 -8.48 -0.06 -9.07
N ASP A 86 -9.57 -0.30 -9.81
CA ASP A 86 -9.99 0.54 -10.95
C ASP A 86 -8.89 0.67 -12.02
N ILE A 87 -8.92 -0.22 -13.01
CA ILE A 87 -7.89 -0.31 -14.05
C ILE A 87 -7.72 0.99 -14.86
N ASP A 88 -8.73 1.86 -14.87
CA ASP A 88 -8.72 3.12 -15.61
C ASP A 88 -8.21 4.32 -14.78
N ALA A 89 -7.84 4.10 -13.52
CA ALA A 89 -7.23 5.10 -12.65
C ALA A 89 -5.70 5.11 -12.75
N GLY A 90 -5.04 6.08 -12.11
CA GLY A 90 -3.61 6.39 -12.36
C GLY A 90 -2.64 5.22 -12.17
N PHE A 91 -2.90 4.35 -11.20
CA PHE A 91 -2.14 3.11 -10.96
C PHE A 91 -3.01 1.85 -11.08
N GLY A 92 -4.14 1.94 -11.77
CA GLY A 92 -5.09 0.83 -11.91
C GLY A 92 -4.44 -0.46 -12.37
N GLY A 93 -4.64 -1.56 -11.64
CA GLY A 93 -4.08 -2.87 -11.98
C GLY A 93 -2.58 -3.04 -11.71
N LEU A 94 -1.93 -2.07 -11.05
CA LEU A 94 -0.53 -2.17 -10.63
C LEU A 94 -0.43 -2.54 -9.15
N PHE A 95 0.57 -3.35 -8.82
CA PHE A 95 1.08 -3.48 -7.47
C PHE A 95 2.00 -2.30 -7.14
N LEU A 96 1.84 -1.77 -5.94
CA LEU A 96 2.80 -0.87 -5.33
C LEU A 96 3.74 -1.67 -4.42
N CYS A 97 5.02 -1.38 -4.49
CA CYS A 97 6.06 -2.09 -3.75
C CYS A 97 7.05 -1.08 -3.14
N TYR A 98 7.60 -1.41 -1.97
CA TYR A 98 8.90 -0.86 -1.58
C TYR A 98 10.04 -1.72 -2.12
N ARG A 99 11.25 -1.20 -2.04
CA ARG A 99 12.48 -1.97 -2.15
C ARG A 99 13.20 -2.02 -0.81
N LEU A 100 13.63 -3.20 -0.38
CA LEU A 100 14.34 -3.36 0.90
C LEU A 100 15.65 -2.58 0.90
N THR A 101 16.40 -2.57 -0.21
CA THR A 101 17.64 -1.78 -0.35
C THR A 101 17.42 -0.27 -0.28
N ASP A 102 16.25 0.21 -0.70
CA ASP A 102 15.88 1.62 -0.56
C ASP A 102 15.47 1.94 0.87
N LEU A 103 14.67 1.09 1.51
CA LEU A 103 14.31 1.24 2.93
C LEU A 103 15.54 1.22 3.84
N ALA A 104 16.49 0.31 3.59
CA ALA A 104 17.77 0.26 4.30
C ALA A 104 18.59 1.55 4.20
N ALA A 105 18.31 2.36 3.17
CA ALA A 105 18.95 3.64 2.94
C ALA A 105 18.01 4.83 3.22
N ASP A 106 16.98 4.62 4.04
CA ASP A 106 15.98 5.61 4.46
C ASP A 106 15.26 6.29 3.27
N ARG A 107 15.04 5.53 2.19
CA ARG A 107 14.26 5.96 1.02
C ARG A 107 12.93 5.23 0.98
N THR A 108 11.84 6.01 0.94
CA THR A 108 10.47 5.48 0.93
C THR A 108 9.86 5.40 -0.47
N THR A 109 10.72 5.38 -1.50
CA THR A 109 10.29 5.33 -2.90
C THR A 109 9.40 4.12 -3.17
N VAL A 110 8.26 4.38 -3.81
CA VAL A 110 7.30 3.37 -4.21
C VAL A 110 7.53 3.02 -5.67
N TYR A 111 7.64 1.72 -5.93
CA TYR A 111 7.75 1.14 -7.25
C TYR A 111 6.43 0.52 -7.68
N SER A 112 6.11 0.61 -8.97
CA SER A 112 4.98 -0.10 -9.54
C SER A 112 5.42 -1.33 -10.30
N VAL A 113 4.64 -2.41 -10.17
CA VAL A 113 4.76 -3.65 -10.93
C VAL A 113 3.39 -4.02 -11.50
N GLU A 114 3.33 -4.53 -12.72
CA GLU A 114 2.09 -5.07 -13.29
C GLU A 114 1.56 -6.24 -12.47
N GLN A 115 0.23 -6.38 -12.37
CA GLN A 115 -0.40 -7.51 -11.66
C GLN A 115 0.04 -8.88 -12.18
N HIS A 116 0.28 -8.99 -13.48
CA HIS A 116 0.75 -10.22 -14.13
C HIS A 116 2.09 -9.96 -14.80
N PRO A 117 3.17 -9.86 -14.02
CA PRO A 117 4.45 -9.45 -14.56
C PRO A 117 5.03 -10.53 -15.47
N THR A 118 5.52 -10.11 -16.62
CA THR A 118 6.40 -10.92 -17.48
C THR A 118 7.85 -10.69 -17.10
N ALA A 119 8.77 -11.50 -17.65
CA ALA A 119 10.21 -11.32 -17.45
C ALA A 119 10.72 -9.94 -17.91
N THR A 120 10.01 -9.31 -18.86
CA THR A 120 10.37 -8.00 -19.44
C THR A 120 9.50 -6.85 -18.97
N SER A 121 8.50 -7.13 -18.12
CA SER A 121 7.71 -6.04 -17.53
C SER A 121 8.68 -5.09 -16.82
N PRO A 122 8.40 -3.78 -16.74
CA PRO A 122 9.27 -2.85 -16.04
C PRO A 122 8.98 -2.86 -14.52
N ILE A 123 9.97 -2.46 -13.73
CA ILE A 123 9.81 -2.06 -12.32
C ILE A 123 10.10 -0.57 -12.31
N VAL A 124 9.09 0.26 -12.04
CA VAL A 124 9.19 1.71 -12.27
C VAL A 124 9.01 2.46 -10.96
N PRO A 125 9.94 3.35 -10.56
CA PRO A 125 9.69 4.26 -9.44
C PRO A 125 8.55 5.22 -9.81
N ARG A 126 7.55 5.35 -8.95
CA ARG A 126 6.33 6.13 -9.22
C ARG A 126 6.12 7.29 -8.26
N ALA A 127 6.46 7.13 -6.99
CA ALA A 127 6.19 8.13 -5.98
C ALA A 127 7.22 8.06 -4.86
N ASP A 128 7.36 9.15 -4.12
CA ASP A 128 8.29 9.23 -2.99
C ASP A 128 7.75 8.53 -1.73
N SER A 129 6.46 8.18 -1.69
CA SER A 129 5.80 7.58 -0.52
C SER A 129 4.54 6.81 -0.92
N LEU A 130 4.07 5.87 -0.08
CA LEU A 130 2.83 5.12 -0.29
C LEU A 130 1.60 6.04 -0.27
N LEU A 131 1.51 6.96 0.68
CA LEU A 131 0.41 7.94 0.70
C LEU A 131 0.51 8.95 -0.45
N ALA A 132 1.71 9.21 -1.01
CA ALA A 132 1.87 9.95 -2.26
C ALA A 132 1.23 9.19 -3.43
N ALA A 133 1.59 7.92 -3.60
CA ALA A 133 1.06 7.08 -4.66
C ALA A 133 -0.48 6.90 -4.56
N LEU A 134 -1.00 6.62 -3.36
CA LEU A 134 -2.44 6.46 -3.16
C LEU A 134 -3.21 7.74 -3.49
N HIS A 135 -2.68 8.91 -3.15
CA HIS A 135 -3.32 10.18 -3.48
C HIS A 135 -3.37 10.41 -4.99
N GLU A 136 -2.29 10.15 -5.70
CA GLU A 136 -2.24 10.28 -7.17
C GLU A 136 -3.28 9.35 -7.82
N HIS A 137 -3.29 8.09 -7.42
CA HIS A 137 -4.25 7.09 -7.90
C HIS A 137 -5.71 7.56 -7.73
N HIS A 138 -6.08 8.00 -6.51
CA HIS A 138 -7.44 8.44 -6.21
C HIS A 138 -7.78 9.81 -6.82
N THR A 139 -6.78 10.65 -7.09
CA THR A 139 -6.99 11.91 -7.83
C THR A 139 -7.36 11.64 -9.28
N ALA A 140 -6.66 10.69 -9.92
CA ALA A 140 -6.98 10.25 -11.27
C ALA A 140 -8.38 9.60 -11.33
N HIS A 141 -8.72 8.75 -10.37
CA HIS A 141 -10.07 8.18 -10.25
C HIS A 141 -11.14 9.27 -10.13
N LEU A 142 -10.98 10.25 -9.23
CA LEU A 142 -11.92 11.36 -9.08
C LEU A 142 -12.10 12.15 -10.39
N ALA A 143 -11.02 12.45 -11.09
CA ALA A 143 -11.07 13.19 -12.35
C ALA A 143 -11.86 12.42 -13.42
N ARG A 144 -11.66 11.10 -13.51
CA ARG A 144 -12.40 10.22 -14.42
C ARG A 144 -13.89 10.19 -14.08
N THR A 145 -14.24 9.89 -12.85
CA THR A 145 -15.63 9.81 -12.39
C THR A 145 -16.38 11.14 -12.57
N ALA A 146 -15.71 12.27 -12.27
CA ALA A 146 -16.30 13.58 -12.49
C ALA A 146 -16.46 13.95 -13.98
N ALA A 147 -15.67 13.36 -14.88
CA ALA A 147 -15.88 13.50 -16.32
C ALA A 147 -17.04 12.61 -16.80
N GLU A 148 -17.16 11.40 -16.27
CA GLU A 148 -18.24 10.46 -16.57
C GLU A 148 -19.59 11.01 -16.12
N ASP A 149 -19.72 11.47 -14.87
CA ASP A 149 -20.94 12.07 -14.34
C ASP A 149 -21.44 13.25 -15.19
N ARG A 150 -20.51 14.08 -15.68
CA ARG A 150 -20.83 15.22 -16.57
C ARG A 150 -21.34 14.75 -17.93
N ARG A 151 -20.87 13.61 -18.43
CA ARG A 151 -21.31 13.05 -19.73
C ARG A 151 -22.66 12.37 -19.63
N THR A 152 -22.95 11.70 -18.52
CA THR A 152 -24.14 10.86 -18.34
C THR A 152 -25.27 11.57 -17.59
N ALA A 153 -25.05 12.79 -17.09
CA ALA A 153 -25.96 13.49 -16.17
C ALA A 153 -26.35 12.64 -14.95
N ALA A 154 -25.41 11.81 -14.48
CA ALA A 154 -25.60 10.95 -13.32
C ALA A 154 -25.73 11.75 -12.00
N SER A 155 -26.17 11.07 -10.94
CA SER A 155 -26.45 11.66 -9.63
C SER A 155 -25.23 12.27 -8.92
N GLY A 156 -24.01 11.97 -9.38
CA GLY A 156 -22.76 12.41 -8.78
C GLY A 156 -22.35 11.62 -7.53
N GLU A 157 -22.99 10.48 -7.26
CA GLU A 157 -22.70 9.65 -6.10
C GLU A 157 -21.27 9.09 -6.13
N ASP A 158 -20.82 8.60 -7.28
CA ASP A 158 -19.47 8.08 -7.45
C ASP A 158 -18.42 9.18 -7.28
N THR A 159 -18.66 10.38 -7.82
CA THR A 159 -17.79 11.54 -7.58
C THR A 159 -17.73 11.91 -6.09
N ARG A 160 -18.83 11.78 -5.35
CA ARG A 160 -18.83 12.03 -3.89
C ARG A 160 -18.02 10.96 -3.16
N LEU A 161 -18.14 9.69 -3.54
CA LEU A 161 -17.35 8.60 -2.98
C LEU A 161 -15.85 8.80 -3.25
N ALA A 162 -15.48 9.15 -4.48
CA ALA A 162 -14.09 9.44 -4.86
C ALA A 162 -13.48 10.57 -4.02
N ARG A 163 -14.25 11.63 -3.70
CA ARG A 163 -13.79 12.71 -2.80
C ARG A 163 -13.60 12.23 -1.36
N LYS A 164 -14.42 11.29 -0.88
CA LYS A 164 -14.26 10.71 0.46
C LYS A 164 -12.91 9.98 0.59
N TYR A 165 -12.50 9.24 -0.44
CA TYR A 165 -11.18 8.58 -0.44
C TYR A 165 -10.03 9.59 -0.29
N LEU A 166 -10.03 10.68 -1.06
CA LEU A 166 -9.00 11.73 -0.94
C LEU A 166 -9.02 12.41 0.43
N THR A 167 -10.20 12.61 1.02
CA THR A 167 -10.34 13.17 2.37
C THR A 167 -9.71 12.24 3.41
N ARG A 168 -9.93 10.91 3.27
CA ARG A 168 -9.33 9.90 4.13
C ARG A 168 -7.81 9.86 3.99
N ILE A 169 -7.27 9.92 2.76
CA ILE A 169 -5.82 9.96 2.52
C ILE A 169 -5.20 11.22 3.16
N ALA A 170 -5.85 12.38 3.03
CA ALA A 170 -5.38 13.61 3.68
C ALA A 170 -5.35 13.50 5.22
N GLU A 171 -6.33 12.82 5.82
CA GLU A 171 -6.34 12.53 7.26
C GLU A 171 -5.16 11.64 7.69
N LEU A 172 -4.88 10.58 6.92
CA LEU A 172 -3.76 9.68 7.18
C LEU A 172 -2.42 10.41 7.10
N ARG A 173 -2.22 11.27 6.09
CA ARG A 173 -1.03 12.13 5.99
C ARG A 173 -0.86 13.06 7.19
N ARG A 174 -1.96 13.63 7.70
CA ARG A 174 -1.93 14.43 8.93
C ARG A 174 -1.50 13.58 10.13
N ARG A 175 -2.00 12.36 10.27
CA ARG A 175 -1.59 11.43 11.35
C ARG A 175 -0.08 11.12 11.27
N VAL A 176 0.44 10.82 10.08
CA VAL A 176 1.88 10.58 9.87
C VAL A 176 2.71 11.78 10.33
N SER A 177 2.32 12.97 9.89
CA SER A 177 3.01 14.23 10.24
C SER A 177 2.93 14.57 11.74
N ALA A 178 1.78 14.33 12.37
CA ALA A 178 1.53 14.70 13.75
C ALA A 178 2.39 13.90 14.73
N ARG A 179 2.53 12.59 14.50
CA ARG A 179 3.32 11.75 15.41
C ARG A 179 4.80 11.58 15.01
N GLY A 180 5.28 12.27 13.96
CA GLY A 180 6.70 12.34 13.54
C GLY A 180 7.45 13.54 14.12
N ARG A 181 6.82 14.30 15.03
CA ARG A 181 7.43 15.40 15.79
C ARG A 181 7.71 15.01 17.26
N GLY A 182 7.77 13.70 17.54
CA GLY A 182 7.99 13.14 18.87
C GLY A 182 9.35 12.51 18.96
#